data_AF-A0AA41X7K9-F1
#
_entry.id   AF-A0AA41X7K9-F1
#
_cell.length_a   1.000
_cell.length_b   1.000
_cell.length_c   1.000
_cell.angle_alpha   90.00
_cell.angle_beta   90.00
_cell.angle_gamma   90.00
#
_symmetry.space_group_name_H-M   'P 1'
#
loop_
_entity.id
_entity.type
_entity.pdbx_description
1 polymer ?
#
loop_
_entity_poly.entity_id
_entity_poly.type
_entity_poly.pdbx_seq_one_letter_code
_entity_poly.pdbx_strand_id
1 'polypeptide(L)' 'MQEKWGTSERSADINADGTVDAKDFAFIEKNFLLQNPTVADAPKPTEKYKGKTLAMIKSMLGMK' A
#
# COMPACT_ATOMS: atom_id res chain seq x y z
N MET A 1 4.18 3.36 4.65
CA MET A 1 4.51 3.59 3.22
C MET A 1 4.93 5.04 2.97
N GLN A 2 4.02 6.00 2.67
CA GLN A 2 4.41 7.37 2.23
C GLN A 2 5.45 8.06 3.11
N GLU A 3 5.24 8.06 4.43
CA GLU A 3 6.15 8.71 5.40
C GLU A 3 7.54 8.06 5.48
N LYS A 4 7.70 6.88 4.89
CA LYS A 4 8.90 6.05 4.93
C LYS A 4 9.50 5.83 3.54
N TRP A 5 9.00 6.50 2.51
CA TRP A 5 9.46 6.37 1.14
C TRP A 5 10.96 6.68 1.01
N GLY A 6 11.71 5.81 0.36
CA GLY A 6 13.17 5.92 0.20
C GLY A 6 13.99 5.62 1.46
N THR A 7 13.38 5.09 2.51
CA THR A 7 14.10 4.64 3.73
C THR A 7 14.26 3.12 3.75
N SER A 8 15.01 2.59 4.71
CA SER A 8 15.14 1.15 4.99
C SER A 8 14.22 0.68 6.14
N GLU A 9 13.14 1.40 6.41
CA GLU A 9 12.18 1.05 7.46
C GLU A 9 11.51 -0.29 7.17
N ARG A 10 11.90 -1.33 7.91
CA ARG A 10 11.44 -2.71 7.69
C ARG A 10 9.94 -2.90 7.77
N SER A 11 9.24 -2.07 8.55
CA SER A 11 7.77 -2.11 8.66
C SER A 11 7.05 -1.61 7.40
N ALA A 12 7.75 -0.93 6.49
CA ALA A 12 7.21 -0.41 5.24
C ALA A 12 7.83 -1.04 3.97
N ASP A 13 8.98 -1.70 4.10
CA ASP A 13 9.68 -2.49 3.07
C ASP A 13 9.06 -3.90 3.00
N ILE A 14 8.04 -4.04 2.16
CA ILE A 14 7.17 -5.23 2.05
C ILE A 14 7.95 -6.39 1.42
N ASN A 15 8.77 -6.11 0.42
CA ASN A 15 9.53 -7.13 -0.30
C ASN A 15 10.90 -7.44 0.36
N ALA A 16 11.27 -6.69 1.40
CA ALA A 16 12.49 -6.83 2.19
C ALA A 16 13.78 -6.62 1.38
N ASP A 17 13.76 -5.75 0.36
CA ASP A 17 14.92 -5.45 -0.49
C ASP A 17 15.81 -4.31 0.04
N GLY A 18 15.42 -3.71 1.16
CA GLY A 18 16.18 -2.70 1.88
C GLY A 18 15.81 -1.27 1.54
N THR A 19 14.88 -1.03 0.60
CA THR A 19 14.40 0.31 0.27
C THR A 19 12.89 0.33 0.07
N VAL A 20 12.19 1.19 0.82
CA VAL A 20 10.76 1.43 0.62
C VAL A 20 10.53 2.16 -0.70
N ASP A 21 10.07 1.44 -1.73
CA ASP A 21 9.97 1.96 -3.10
C ASP A 21 8.73 1.47 -3.91
N ALA A 22 8.79 1.69 -5.24
CA ALA A 22 7.71 1.34 -6.16
C ALA A 22 7.38 -0.16 -6.18
N LYS A 23 8.33 -1.04 -5.88
CA LYS A 23 8.08 -2.48 -5.80
C LYS A 23 7.18 -2.79 -4.62
N ASP A 24 7.42 -2.17 -3.47
CA ASP A 24 6.54 -2.30 -2.30
C ASP A 24 5.15 -1.75 -2.60
N PHE A 25 5.07 -0.61 -3.29
CA PHE A 25 3.79 -0.05 -3.71
C PHE A 25 3.01 -0.99 -4.64
N ALA A 26 3.69 -1.67 -5.56
CA ALA A 26 3.05 -2.64 -6.46
C ALA A 26 2.42 -3.82 -5.70
N PHE A 27 2.99 -4.24 -4.57
CA PHE A 27 2.34 -5.22 -3.69
C PHE A 27 1.04 -4.68 -3.09
N ILE A 28 0.98 -3.40 -2.70
CA ILE A 28 -0.25 -2.77 -2.22
C ILE A 28 -1.29 -2.71 -3.34
N GLU A 29 -0.92 -2.20 -4.53
CA GLU A 29 -1.83 -2.10 -5.67
C GLU A 29 -2.44 -3.45 -6.04
N LYS A 30 -1.63 -4.50 -6.10
CA LYS A 30 -2.08 -5.86 -6.43
C LYS A 30 -3.12 -6.40 -5.44
N ASN A 31 -3.04 -6.01 -4.17
CA ASN A 31 -3.91 -6.53 -3.11
C ASN A 31 -4.97 -5.54 -2.65
N PHE A 32 -5.04 -4.35 -3.25
CA PHE A 32 -5.97 -3.31 -2.86
C PHE A 32 -7.43 -3.75 -3.10
N LEU A 33 -8.28 -3.53 -2.10
CA LEU A 33 -9.70 -3.93 -2.08
C LEU A 33 -9.96 -5.45 -2.16
N LEU A 34 -8.94 -6.29 -2.01
CA LEU A 34 -9.19 -7.73 -1.83
C LEU A 34 -9.74 -7.99 -0.43
N GLN A 35 -10.79 -8.80 -0.38
CA GLN A 35 -11.40 -9.31 0.85
C GLN A 35 -10.91 -10.74 1.09
N ASN A 36 -10.73 -11.14 2.34
CA ASN A 36 -10.36 -12.51 2.67
C ASN A 36 -11.52 -13.46 2.32
N PRO A 37 -11.35 -14.40 1.36
CA PRO A 37 -12.44 -15.28 0.92
C PRO A 37 -12.77 -16.39 1.92
N THR A 38 -11.94 -16.64 2.93
CA THR A 38 -12.14 -17.73 3.91
C THR A 38 -12.76 -17.25 5.23
N VAL A 39 -13.10 -15.96 5.35
CA VAL A 39 -13.71 -15.38 6.56
C VAL A 39 -15.11 -14.91 6.21
N ALA A 40 -16.12 -15.54 6.82
CA ALA A 40 -17.53 -15.30 6.51
C ALA A 40 -17.94 -13.82 6.66
N ASP A 41 -17.47 -13.17 7.72
CA ASP A 41 -17.78 -11.77 8.03
C ASP A 41 -16.54 -10.86 7.88
N ALA A 42 -15.76 -11.07 6.82
CA ALA A 42 -14.62 -10.21 6.54
C ALA A 42 -15.09 -8.74 6.37
N PRO A 43 -14.40 -7.75 6.97
CA PRO A 43 -14.78 -6.35 6.80
C PRO A 43 -14.68 -5.93 5.33
N LYS A 44 -15.59 -5.05 4.90
CA LYS A 44 -15.52 -4.48 3.54
C LYS A 44 -14.34 -3.52 3.45
N PRO A 45 -13.50 -3.64 2.41
CA PRO A 45 -12.42 -2.70 2.21
C PRO A 45 -12.97 -1.32 1.85
N THR A 46 -12.19 -0.27 2.13
CA THR A 46 -12.56 1.11 1.81
C THR A 46 -11.55 1.72 0.86
N GLU A 47 -12.04 2.45 -0.14
CA GLU A 47 -11.18 3.10 -1.14
C GLU A 47 -10.45 4.34 -0.61
N LYS A 48 -10.99 4.92 0.48
CA LYS A 48 -10.54 6.19 1.04
C LYS A 48 -10.24 6.05 2.52
N TYR A 49 -9.02 6.40 2.90
CA TYR A 49 -8.59 6.45 4.30
C TYR A 49 -7.97 7.80 4.62
N LYS A 50 -8.40 8.43 5.72
CA LYS A 50 -7.96 9.78 6.13
C LYS A 50 -7.99 10.81 4.97
N GLY A 51 -9.03 10.76 4.14
CA GLY A 51 -9.18 11.71 3.04
C GLY A 51 -8.45 11.35 1.73
N LYS A 52 -7.61 10.31 1.71
CA LYS A 52 -6.75 9.96 0.56
C LYS A 52 -7.16 8.62 -0.06
N THR A 53 -7.06 8.52 -1.39
CA THR A 53 -7.20 7.27 -2.17
C THR A 53 -5.82 6.74 -2.56
N LEU A 54 -5.72 5.45 -2.92
CA LEU A 54 -4.45 4.87 -3.37
C LEU A 54 -3.86 5.61 -4.59
N ALA A 55 -4.71 6.07 -5.52
CA ALA A 55 -4.30 6.87 -6.67
C ALA A 55 -3.69 8.23 -6.27
N MET A 56 -4.28 8.91 -5.28
CA MET A 56 -3.69 10.16 -4.75
C MET A 56 -2.33 9.91 -4.13
N ILE A 57 -2.17 8.80 -3.42
CA ILE A 57 -0.90 8.40 -2.82
C ILE A 57 0.15 8.15 -3.91
N LYS A 58 -0.21 7.40 -4.96
CA LYS A 58 0.66 7.12 -6.10
C LYS A 58 1.19 8.40 -6.73
N SER A 59 0.29 9.37 -6.96
CA SER A 59 0.63 10.68 -7.50
C SER A 59 1.54 11.50 -6.55
N MET A 60 1.28 11.50 -5.24
CA MET A 60 2.12 12.21 -4.25
C MET A 60 3.55 11.67 -4.19
N LEU A 61 3.74 10.39 -4.51
CA LEU A 61 5.04 9.73 -4.56
C LEU A 61 5.74 9.85 -5.92
N GLY A 62 5.16 10.58 -6.88
CA GLY A 62 5.74 10.79 -8.20
C GLY A 62 5.69 9.58 -9.13
N MET A 63 4.91 8.55 -8.78
CA MET A 63 4.70 7.37 -9.62
C MET A 63 3.64 7.64 -10.68
N LYS A 64 3.92 7.25 -11.93
CA LYS A 64 2.97 7.33 -13.05
C LYS A 64 2.18 6.04 -13.22
#